data_AF-A0A8S3CVS1-F1
#
_entry.id   AF-A0A8S3CVS1-F1
#
_cell.length_a   1.000
_cell.length_b   1.000
_cell.length_c   1.000
_cell.angle_alpha   90.00
_cell.angle_beta   90.00
_cell.angle_gamma   90.00
#
_symmetry.space_group_name_H-M   'P 1'
#
loop_
_entity.id
_entity.type
_entity.pdbx_description
1 polymer ?
#
loop_
_entity_poly.entity_id
_entity_poly.type
_entity_poly.pdbx_seq_one_letter_code
_entity_poly.pdbx_strand_id
1 'polypeptide(L)'
;IFIDTVPFETLLRIWDCFLLEGSKVLFRFALSILIINRESILTKSDTISMMKQIKDSTKNLIDVENLFKIAFEDLKPFCHRKDISIKQAYWTKMLTDKVLKRRLSKEGFSKRDFVFEEINSSSSSSSTTTTLDCAVVLPGNLVWIAFGSQYSLHIFEVNVERGIMMNIEVTYNSRAFCMACVNSELVLIGTLCGTLLGFSIDDRYMKLNTTGGPEIMKCLVFR
;
A
#
# COMPACT_ATOMS: atom_id res chain seq x y z
N ILE A 1 -0.22 -19.94 24.06
CA ILE A 1 0.51 -20.17 22.78
C ILE A 1 0.55 -21.68 22.55
N PHE A 2 0.23 -22.18 21.35
CA PHE A 2 0.10 -23.61 20.98
C PHE A 2 -1.02 -24.44 21.65
N ILE A 3 -1.88 -23.84 22.49
CA ILE A 3 -2.84 -24.57 23.33
C ILE A 3 -3.90 -25.36 22.53
N ASP A 4 -4.32 -24.85 21.37
CA ASP A 4 -5.35 -25.48 20.53
C ASP A 4 -4.76 -26.39 19.45
N THR A 5 -3.43 -26.50 19.39
CA THR A 5 -2.73 -27.12 18.25
C THR A 5 -2.03 -28.41 18.59
N VAL A 6 -1.49 -28.58 19.80
CA VAL A 6 -0.73 -29.78 20.19
C VAL A 6 -1.35 -30.44 21.43
N PRO A 7 -1.15 -31.76 21.64
CA PRO A 7 -1.59 -32.45 22.85
C PRO A 7 -1.06 -31.77 24.14
N PHE A 8 -1.84 -31.84 25.21
CA PHE A 8 -1.56 -31.14 26.47
C PHE A 8 -0.19 -31.53 27.08
N GLU A 9 0.19 -32.81 27.01
CA GLU A 9 1.49 -33.26 27.51
C GLU A 9 2.66 -32.63 26.75
N THR A 10 2.58 -32.57 25.41
CA THR A 10 3.57 -31.91 24.56
C THR A 10 3.62 -30.41 24.82
N LEU A 11 2.45 -29.80 25.02
CA LEU A 11 2.33 -28.38 25.32
C LEU A 11 3.10 -28.01 26.59
N LEU A 12 2.93 -28.78 27.68
CA LEU A 12 3.62 -28.53 28.94
C LEU A 12 5.15 -28.59 28.78
N ARG A 13 5.67 -29.60 28.07
CA ARG A 13 7.13 -29.70 27.83
C ARG A 13 7.66 -28.53 27.00
N ILE A 14 6.91 -28.07 25.98
CA ILE A 14 7.27 -26.88 25.21
C ILE A 14 7.29 -25.63 26.11
N TRP A 15 6.32 -25.53 27.02
CA TRP A 15 6.22 -24.42 27.96
C TRP A 15 7.36 -24.40 28.97
N ASP A 16 7.79 -25.55 29.49
CA ASP A 16 8.96 -25.64 30.37
C ASP A 16 10.21 -25.08 29.68
N CYS A 17 10.46 -25.48 28.43
CA CYS A 17 11.56 -24.93 27.63
C CYS A 17 11.38 -23.43 27.36
N PHE A 18 10.17 -22.99 27.06
CA PHE A 18 9.86 -21.58 26.79
C PHE A 18 10.09 -20.70 28.03
N LEU A 19 9.73 -21.16 29.22
CA LEU A 19 9.95 -20.43 30.47
C LEU A 19 11.44 -20.34 30.82
N LEU A 20 12.23 -21.37 30.49
CA LEU A 20 13.67 -21.39 30.72
C LEU A 20 14.47 -20.53 29.72
N GLU A 21 14.27 -20.75 28.43
CA GLU A 21 15.09 -20.13 27.36
C GLU A 21 14.45 -18.90 26.71
N GLY A 22 13.15 -18.69 26.89
CA GLY A 22 12.36 -17.57 26.37
C GLY A 22 11.73 -17.81 24.99
N SER A 23 11.28 -16.72 24.37
CA SER A 23 10.43 -16.74 23.15
C SER A 23 11.05 -17.36 21.91
N LYS A 24 12.38 -17.49 21.82
CA LYS A 24 13.06 -18.19 20.71
C LYS A 24 12.63 -19.66 20.59
N VAL A 25 12.24 -20.28 21.70
CA VAL A 25 11.82 -21.69 21.76
C VAL A 25 10.54 -21.91 20.94
N LEU A 26 9.61 -20.96 20.97
CA LEU A 26 8.37 -21.06 20.23
C LEU A 26 8.62 -21.11 18.72
N PHE A 27 9.60 -20.33 18.23
CA PHE A 27 10.01 -20.36 16.83
C PHE A 27 10.72 -21.66 16.47
N ARG A 28 11.57 -22.21 17.37
CA ARG A 28 12.21 -23.51 17.17
C ARG A 28 11.16 -24.61 16.96
N PHE A 29 10.22 -24.74 17.89
CA PHE A 29 9.19 -25.78 17.78
C PHE A 29 8.25 -25.57 16.60
N ALA A 30 7.88 -24.32 16.28
CA ALA A 30 7.13 -24.04 15.06
C ALA A 30 7.86 -24.54 13.80
N LEU A 31 9.17 -24.30 13.71
CA LEU A 31 9.97 -24.71 12.58
C LEU A 31 10.15 -26.24 12.54
N SER A 32 10.37 -26.89 13.68
CA SER A 32 10.46 -28.35 13.75
C SER A 32 9.17 -29.02 13.27
N ILE A 33 8.00 -28.51 13.68
CA ILE A 33 6.69 -29.00 13.19
C ILE A 33 6.60 -28.89 11.67
N LEU A 34 7.07 -27.78 11.09
CA LEU A 34 7.06 -27.58 9.64
C LEU A 34 8.03 -28.53 8.93
N ILE A 35 9.19 -28.80 9.52
CA ILE A 35 10.19 -29.72 8.96
C ILE A 35 9.66 -31.15 8.95
N ILE A 36 9.06 -31.61 10.05
CA ILE A 36 8.45 -32.94 10.14
C ILE A 36 7.40 -33.14 9.06
N ASN A 37 6.60 -32.11 8.78
CA ASN A 37 5.51 -32.19 7.80
C ASN A 37 5.91 -31.72 6.40
N ARG A 38 7.19 -31.46 6.15
CA ARG A 38 7.66 -30.79 4.92
C ARG A 38 7.20 -31.50 3.66
N GLU A 39 7.40 -32.81 3.57
CA GLU A 39 7.04 -33.58 2.36
C GLU A 39 5.54 -33.52 2.09
N SER A 40 4.74 -33.70 3.14
CA SER A 40 3.29 -33.61 3.04
C SER A 40 2.83 -32.20 2.66
N ILE A 41 3.51 -31.14 3.10
CA ILE A 41 3.14 -29.76 2.74
C ILE A 41 3.49 -29.49 1.27
N LEU A 42 4.64 -29.98 0.80
CA LEU A 42 5.12 -29.78 -0.57
C LEU A 42 4.26 -30.48 -1.62
N THR A 43 3.54 -31.55 -1.26
CA THR A 43 2.62 -32.23 -2.19
C THR A 43 1.32 -31.44 -2.43
N LYS A 44 1.04 -30.40 -1.65
CA LYS A 44 -0.19 -29.60 -1.78
C LYS A 44 0.05 -28.32 -2.57
N SER A 45 -0.81 -28.05 -3.54
CA SER A 45 -0.77 -26.83 -4.36
C SER A 45 -1.57 -25.67 -3.77
N ASP A 46 -2.61 -25.96 -2.98
CA ASP A 46 -3.53 -24.95 -2.45
C ASP A 46 -3.21 -24.53 -1.01
N THR A 47 -3.28 -23.22 -0.76
CA THR A 47 -3.00 -22.59 0.54
C THR A 47 -3.93 -23.03 1.65
N ILE A 48 -5.23 -23.23 1.35
CA ILE A 48 -6.21 -23.68 2.34
C ILE A 48 -5.89 -25.12 2.74
N SER A 49 -5.62 -25.96 1.75
CA SER A 49 -5.26 -27.36 1.93
C SER A 49 -3.94 -27.54 2.71
N MET A 50 -2.94 -26.70 2.45
CA MET A 50 -1.68 -26.65 3.20
C MET A 50 -1.92 -26.28 4.67
N MET A 51 -2.67 -25.20 4.91
CA MET A 51 -2.99 -24.73 6.27
C MET A 51 -3.74 -25.79 7.09
N LYS A 52 -4.72 -26.46 6.47
CA LYS A 52 -5.47 -27.55 7.12
C LYS A 52 -4.55 -28.68 7.53
N GLN A 53 -3.61 -29.07 6.66
CA GLN A 53 -2.66 -30.13 6.98
C GLN A 53 -1.79 -29.80 8.18
N ILE A 54 -1.22 -28.59 8.22
CA ILE A 54 -0.36 -28.17 9.32
C ILE A 54 -1.13 -28.24 10.65
N LYS A 55 -2.42 -27.85 10.63
CA LYS A 55 -3.30 -27.97 11.80
C LYS A 55 -3.60 -29.42 12.19
N ASP A 56 -3.85 -30.29 11.22
CA ASP A 56 -4.17 -31.69 11.50
C ASP A 56 -2.93 -32.46 12.00
N SER A 57 -1.77 -32.19 11.42
CA SER A 57 -0.49 -32.78 11.82
C SER A 57 -0.04 -32.35 13.23
N THR A 58 -0.39 -31.14 13.66
CA THR A 58 -0.05 -30.68 15.01
C THR A 58 -0.91 -31.33 16.08
N LYS A 59 -2.18 -31.61 15.78
CA LYS A 59 -3.09 -32.28 16.73
C LYS A 59 -2.72 -33.75 16.96
N ASN A 60 -2.27 -34.42 15.90
CA ASN A 60 -1.88 -35.82 15.94
C ASN A 60 -0.35 -35.98 16.11
N LEU A 61 0.28 -35.12 16.91
CA LEU A 61 1.73 -35.17 17.10
C LEU A 61 2.10 -36.35 18.00
N ILE A 62 2.29 -37.53 17.39
CA ILE A 62 2.56 -38.79 18.09
C ILE A 62 4.03 -38.87 18.54
N ASP A 63 4.94 -38.25 17.80
CA ASP A 63 6.39 -38.37 18.03
C ASP A 63 6.98 -37.09 18.65
N VAL A 64 6.78 -36.94 19.96
CA VAL A 64 7.32 -35.83 20.75
C VAL A 64 8.85 -35.88 20.80
N GLU A 65 9.45 -37.07 20.89
CA GLU A 65 10.90 -37.20 21.02
C GLU A 65 11.61 -36.72 19.74
N ASN A 66 11.11 -37.09 18.56
CA ASN A 66 11.64 -36.59 17.30
C ASN A 66 11.44 -35.07 17.15
N LEU A 67 10.32 -34.53 17.63
CA LEU A 67 10.11 -33.07 17.65
C LEU A 67 11.21 -32.34 18.43
N PHE A 68 11.54 -32.84 19.63
CA PHE A 68 12.56 -32.23 20.47
C PHE A 68 13.97 -32.40 19.88
N LYS A 69 14.26 -33.55 19.28
CA LYS A 69 15.50 -33.80 18.56
C LYS A 69 15.71 -32.77 17.45
N ILE A 70 14.73 -32.60 16.57
CA ILE A 70 14.83 -31.61 15.48
C ILE A 70 14.94 -30.18 16.06
N ALA A 71 14.17 -29.87 17.11
CA ALA A 71 14.15 -28.54 17.74
C ALA A 71 15.49 -28.12 18.34
N PHE A 72 16.20 -29.04 19.00
CA PHE A 72 17.40 -28.73 19.77
C PHE A 72 18.71 -29.21 19.13
N GLU A 73 18.69 -30.21 18.27
CA GLU A 73 19.88 -30.77 17.62
C GLU A 73 19.98 -30.28 16.18
N ASP A 74 19.01 -30.62 15.33
CA ASP A 74 19.10 -30.41 13.88
C ASP A 74 19.02 -28.94 13.46
N LEU A 75 18.32 -28.11 14.24
CA LEU A 75 18.13 -26.68 13.97
C LEU A 75 19.29 -25.79 14.46
N LYS A 76 20.43 -26.34 14.86
CA LYS A 76 21.60 -25.55 15.29
C LYS A 76 22.49 -25.15 14.09
N PRO A 77 22.96 -23.89 14.01
CA PRO A 77 22.68 -22.76 14.91
C PRO A 77 21.31 -22.11 14.64
N PHE A 78 20.57 -21.83 15.70
CA PHE A 78 19.29 -21.11 15.63
C PHE A 78 19.47 -19.65 16.04
N CYS A 79 18.61 -18.76 15.56
CA CYS A 79 18.70 -17.33 15.86
C CYS A 79 18.72 -17.04 17.37
N HIS A 80 19.59 -16.13 17.77
CA HIS A 80 19.68 -15.71 19.16
C HIS A 80 18.53 -14.77 19.51
N ARG A 81 18.26 -14.64 20.82
CA ARG A 81 17.25 -13.72 21.33
C ARG A 81 17.47 -12.29 20.83
N LYS A 82 18.73 -11.86 20.69
CA LYS A 82 19.11 -10.53 20.17
C LYS A 82 18.61 -10.33 18.74
N ASP A 83 18.80 -11.31 17.86
CA ASP A 83 18.41 -11.22 16.44
C ASP A 83 16.90 -11.09 16.30
N ILE A 84 16.15 -11.84 17.11
CA ILE A 84 14.68 -11.77 17.15
C ILE A 84 14.24 -10.38 17.60
N SER A 85 14.81 -9.85 18.69
CA SER A 85 14.49 -8.51 19.20
C SER A 85 14.80 -7.41 18.18
N ILE A 86 15.94 -7.49 17.49
CA ILE A 86 16.33 -6.52 16.45
C ILE A 86 15.30 -6.52 15.32
N LYS A 87 14.93 -7.71 14.82
CA LYS A 87 13.91 -7.82 13.77
C LYS A 87 12.55 -7.28 14.24
N GLN A 88 12.12 -7.60 15.46
CA GLN A 88 10.87 -7.10 16.01
C GLN A 88 10.85 -5.57 16.13
N ALA A 89 11.93 -4.96 16.62
CA ALA A 89 12.05 -3.50 16.73
C ALA A 89 11.99 -2.83 15.34
N TYR A 90 12.70 -3.39 14.35
CA TYR A 90 12.67 -2.92 12.97
C TYR A 90 11.26 -2.95 12.40
N TRP A 91 10.57 -4.09 12.47
CA TRP A 91 9.25 -4.25 11.89
C TRP A 91 8.19 -3.40 12.61
N THR A 92 8.30 -3.27 13.94
CA THR A 92 7.41 -2.41 14.72
C THR A 92 7.54 -0.96 14.27
N LYS A 93 8.78 -0.45 14.15
CA LYS A 93 9.06 0.91 13.66
C LYS A 93 8.51 1.11 12.25
N MET A 94 8.76 0.17 11.35
CA MET A 94 8.27 0.27 9.97
C MET A 94 6.72 0.27 9.91
N LEU A 95 6.05 -0.51 10.75
CA LEU A 95 4.59 -0.52 10.84
C LEU A 95 4.06 0.80 11.41
N THR A 96 4.67 1.33 12.48
CA THR A 96 4.27 2.62 13.05
C THR A 96 4.45 3.76 12.06
N ASP A 97 5.56 3.77 11.30
CA ASP A 97 5.80 4.79 10.28
C ASP A 97 4.74 4.73 9.17
N LYS A 98 4.35 3.53 8.73
CA LYS A 98 3.27 3.35 7.74
C LYS A 98 1.91 3.82 8.26
N VAL A 99 1.60 3.54 9.53
CA VAL A 99 0.33 3.98 10.14
C VAL A 99 0.32 5.50 10.31
N LEU A 100 1.42 6.09 10.79
CA LEU A 100 1.59 7.53 10.94
C LEU A 100 1.42 8.25 9.61
N LYS A 101 2.09 7.78 8.54
CA LYS A 101 1.93 8.33 7.19
C LYS A 101 0.48 8.32 6.74
N ARG A 102 -0.22 7.19 6.89
CA ARG A 102 -1.66 7.11 6.55
C ARG A 102 -2.52 8.09 7.35
N ARG A 103 -2.21 8.32 8.63
CA ARG A 103 -2.94 9.29 9.46
C ARG A 103 -2.69 10.72 9.00
N LEU A 104 -1.43 11.09 8.78
CA LEU A 104 -1.06 12.41 8.27
C LEU A 104 -1.66 12.67 6.89
N SER A 105 -1.67 11.68 5.99
CA SER A 105 -2.35 11.78 4.69
C SER A 105 -3.86 12.01 4.84
N LYS A 106 -4.52 11.34 5.79
CA LYS A 106 -5.95 11.54 6.06
C LYS A 106 -6.24 12.93 6.63
N GLU A 107 -5.42 13.40 7.58
CA GLU A 107 -5.55 14.75 8.16
C GLU A 107 -5.27 15.82 7.10
N GLY A 108 -4.29 15.62 6.23
CA GLY A 108 -4.01 16.49 5.08
C GLY A 108 -5.12 16.49 4.03
N PHE A 109 -5.83 15.38 3.84
CA PHE A 109 -7.02 15.33 3.00
C PHE A 109 -8.18 16.09 3.65
N SER A 110 -8.50 15.80 4.91
CA SER A 110 -9.59 16.47 5.65
C SER A 110 -9.39 17.98 5.79
N LYS A 111 -8.15 18.46 5.98
CA LYS A 111 -7.85 19.89 5.97
C LYS A 111 -8.09 20.53 4.60
N ARG A 112 -7.78 19.83 3.51
CA ARG A 112 -8.03 20.32 2.15
C ARG A 112 -9.52 20.36 1.84
N ASP A 113 -10.27 19.33 2.26
CA ASP A 113 -11.74 19.30 2.14
C ASP A 113 -12.39 20.45 2.93
N PHE A 114 -11.92 20.75 4.14
CA PHE A 114 -12.43 21.87 4.94
C PHE A 114 -12.19 23.23 4.27
N VAL A 115 -10.96 23.50 3.81
CA VAL A 115 -10.65 24.75 3.08
C VAL A 115 -11.52 24.88 1.83
N PHE A 116 -11.82 23.76 1.17
CA PHE A 116 -12.69 23.73 0.00
C PHE A 116 -14.16 24.03 0.32
N GLU A 117 -14.71 23.44 1.39
CA GLU A 117 -16.06 23.77 1.87
C GLU A 117 -16.18 25.27 2.21
N GLU A 118 -15.14 25.84 2.82
CA GLU A 118 -15.09 27.26 3.16
C GLU A 118 -15.12 28.16 1.90
N ILE A 119 -14.33 27.82 0.87
CA ILE A 119 -14.34 28.53 -0.42
C ILE A 119 -15.71 28.45 -1.10
N ASN A 120 -16.37 27.30 -1.09
CA ASN A 120 -17.70 27.15 -1.71
C ASN A 120 -18.82 27.80 -0.88
N SER A 121 -18.69 27.89 0.44
CA SER A 121 -19.68 28.56 1.31
C SER A 121 -19.77 30.07 1.04
N SER A 122 -18.69 30.66 0.51
CA SER A 122 -18.66 32.05 0.06
C SER A 122 -19.32 32.29 -1.31
N SER A 123 -19.60 31.22 -2.07
CA SER A 123 -20.33 31.24 -3.34
C SER A 123 -21.71 30.62 -3.18
N SER A 124 -22.62 31.37 -2.56
CA SER A 124 -24.00 30.98 -2.35
C SER A 124 -24.79 30.91 -3.68
N SER A 125 -24.72 29.78 -4.37
CA SER A 125 -25.74 29.35 -5.34
C SER A 125 -25.70 27.84 -5.56
N SER A 126 -26.77 27.18 -5.12
CA SER A 126 -27.06 25.74 -5.21
C SER A 126 -27.37 25.30 -6.65
N SER A 127 -26.36 25.28 -7.49
CA SER A 127 -26.38 24.63 -8.79
C SER A 127 -25.04 23.95 -8.98
N THR A 128 -25.02 22.78 -9.63
CA THR A 128 -23.81 22.04 -10.03
C THR A 128 -23.03 22.85 -11.09
N THR A 129 -22.54 24.03 -10.71
CA THR A 129 -21.77 24.90 -11.57
C THR A 129 -20.38 24.31 -11.68
N THR A 130 -20.02 23.89 -12.89
CA THR A 130 -18.62 23.65 -13.24
C THR A 130 -17.89 24.98 -13.07
N THR A 131 -17.08 25.08 -12.03
CA THR A 131 -16.25 26.26 -11.76
C THR A 131 -14.90 26.10 -12.44
N LEU A 132 -14.30 27.22 -12.82
CA LEU A 132 -12.92 27.24 -13.31
C LEU A 132 -11.98 27.08 -12.10
N ASP A 133 -11.11 26.08 -12.15
CA ASP A 133 -10.26 25.71 -11.01
C ASP A 133 -8.87 26.31 -11.13
N CYS A 134 -8.22 25.98 -12.23
CA CYS A 134 -6.84 26.36 -12.49
C CYS A 134 -6.60 26.37 -14.00
N ALA A 135 -5.63 27.17 -14.41
CA ALA A 135 -5.21 27.27 -15.79
C ALA A 135 -3.69 27.26 -15.87
N VAL A 136 -3.15 26.76 -16.98
CA VAL A 136 -1.72 26.73 -17.25
C VAL A 136 -1.48 27.20 -18.67
N VAL A 137 -0.48 28.06 -18.84
CA VAL A 137 -0.04 28.53 -20.15
C VAL A 137 0.96 27.53 -20.72
N LEU A 138 0.75 27.14 -21.97
CA LEU A 138 1.59 26.23 -22.73
C LEU A 138 2.40 26.98 -23.80
N PRO A 139 3.47 26.37 -24.34
CA PRO A 139 4.17 26.92 -25.49
C PRO A 139 3.23 27.08 -26.70
N GLY A 140 3.43 28.13 -27.50
CA GLY A 140 2.67 28.32 -28.75
C GLY A 140 1.26 28.91 -28.59
N ASN A 141 1.04 29.79 -27.61
CA ASN A 141 -0.25 30.48 -27.37
C ASN A 141 -1.43 29.53 -27.08
N LEU A 142 -1.12 28.37 -26.50
CA LEU A 142 -2.10 27.42 -25.98
C LEU A 142 -2.26 27.63 -24.47
N VAL A 143 -3.47 27.48 -23.96
CA VAL A 143 -3.78 27.53 -22.53
C VAL A 143 -4.63 26.32 -22.19
N TRP A 144 -4.23 25.56 -21.19
CA TRP A 144 -5.09 24.51 -20.64
C TRP A 144 -5.82 25.02 -19.42
N ILE A 145 -7.12 24.76 -19.36
CA ILE A 145 -8.00 25.17 -18.28
C ILE A 145 -8.66 23.93 -17.71
N ALA A 146 -8.52 23.72 -16.41
CA ALA A 146 -9.26 22.71 -15.68
C ALA A 146 -10.59 23.30 -15.20
N PHE A 147 -11.67 22.63 -15.60
CA PHE A 147 -13.01 22.86 -15.09
C PHE A 147 -13.38 21.70 -14.17
N GLY A 148 -13.84 22.05 -12.97
CA GLY A 148 -14.18 21.10 -11.93
C GLY A 148 -15.63 21.18 -11.53
N SER A 149 -16.30 20.03 -11.47
CA SER A 149 -17.45 19.86 -10.56
C SER A 149 -16.95 19.36 -9.19
N GLN A 150 -17.84 19.22 -8.21
CA GLN A 150 -17.46 18.67 -6.89
C GLN A 150 -16.77 17.29 -6.98
N TYR A 151 -16.99 16.52 -8.04
CA TYR A 151 -16.50 15.14 -8.18
C TYR A 151 -15.85 14.80 -9.52
N SER A 152 -15.79 15.75 -10.46
CA SER A 152 -15.22 15.52 -11.78
C SER A 152 -14.25 16.63 -12.18
N LEU A 153 -13.18 16.25 -12.87
CA LEU A 153 -12.28 17.13 -13.57
C LEU A 153 -12.47 16.95 -15.08
N HIS A 154 -12.62 18.07 -15.78
CA HIS A 154 -12.60 18.18 -17.23
C HIS A 154 -11.51 19.18 -17.63
N ILE A 155 -10.74 18.87 -18.66
CA ILE A 155 -9.64 19.72 -19.11
C ILE A 155 -9.98 20.25 -20.50
N PHE A 156 -9.82 21.55 -20.69
CA PHE A 156 -10.06 22.21 -21.97
C PHE A 156 -8.79 22.89 -22.45
N GLU A 157 -8.52 22.76 -23.74
CA GLU A 157 -7.45 23.46 -24.43
C GLU A 157 -8.02 24.69 -25.15
N VAL A 158 -7.45 25.84 -24.89
CA VAL A 158 -7.80 27.12 -25.51
C VAL A 158 -6.64 27.55 -26.39
N ASN A 159 -6.90 27.68 -27.69
CA ASN A 159 -5.98 28.33 -28.62
C ASN A 159 -6.27 29.83 -28.62
N VAL A 160 -5.34 30.61 -28.08
CA VAL A 160 -5.54 32.06 -27.89
C VAL A 160 -5.53 32.81 -29.22
N GLU A 161 -4.75 32.36 -30.21
CA GLU A 161 -4.68 33.02 -31.52
C GLU A 161 -5.96 32.85 -32.33
N ARG A 162 -6.57 31.65 -32.25
CA ARG A 162 -7.79 31.31 -32.99
C ARG A 162 -9.06 31.57 -32.20
N GLY A 163 -8.95 31.78 -30.88
CA GLY A 163 -10.09 31.94 -29.98
C GLY A 163 -10.98 30.70 -29.85
N ILE A 164 -10.39 29.50 -30.02
CA ILE A 164 -11.14 28.23 -30.00
C ILE A 164 -10.83 27.49 -28.71
N MET A 165 -11.88 26.95 -28.07
CA MET A 165 -11.78 26.05 -26.92
C MET A 165 -12.18 24.62 -27.33
N MET A 166 -11.36 23.64 -26.98
CA MET A 166 -11.58 22.22 -27.25
C MET A 166 -11.55 21.42 -25.94
N ASN A 167 -12.43 20.43 -25.81
CA ASN A 167 -12.41 19.52 -24.67
C ASN A 167 -11.37 18.42 -24.90
N ILE A 168 -10.44 18.25 -23.97
CA ILE A 168 -9.59 17.08 -23.90
C ILE A 168 -10.40 16.05 -23.12
N GLU A 169 -10.90 14.99 -23.78
CA GLU A 169 -11.82 13.96 -23.26
C GLU A 169 -11.25 13.10 -22.11
N VAL A 170 -10.55 13.71 -21.16
CA VAL A 170 -10.02 13.09 -19.96
C VAL A 170 -10.91 13.52 -18.80
N THR A 171 -11.66 12.56 -18.28
CA THR A 171 -12.45 12.73 -17.06
C THR A 171 -11.75 12.04 -15.91
N TYR A 172 -11.50 12.77 -14.82
CA TYR A 172 -10.95 12.20 -13.59
C TYR A 172 -11.92 12.41 -12.43
N ASN A 173 -12.05 11.41 -11.56
CA ASN A 173 -12.98 11.41 -10.41
C ASN A 173 -12.40 12.19 -9.20
N SER A 174 -11.78 13.32 -9.48
CA SER A 174 -11.29 14.27 -8.48
C SER A 174 -11.01 15.60 -9.17
N ARG A 175 -11.50 16.69 -8.59
CA ARG A 175 -11.31 18.06 -9.04
C ARG A 175 -9.81 18.44 -9.06
N ALA A 176 -9.41 19.29 -10.00
CA ALA A 176 -8.04 19.82 -10.02
C ALA A 176 -7.89 20.90 -8.95
N PHE A 177 -6.79 20.85 -8.22
CA PHE A 177 -6.43 21.86 -7.23
C PHE A 177 -5.34 22.80 -7.76
N CYS A 178 -4.39 22.27 -8.52
CA CYS A 178 -3.33 23.06 -9.13
C CYS A 178 -2.86 22.42 -10.44
N MET A 179 -2.32 23.25 -11.34
CA MET A 179 -1.71 22.83 -12.60
C MET A 179 -0.38 23.54 -12.78
N ALA A 180 0.60 22.85 -13.34
CA ALA A 180 1.90 23.42 -13.67
C ALA A 180 2.46 22.77 -14.94
N CYS A 181 3.01 23.59 -15.83
CA CYS A 181 3.76 23.14 -16.98
C CYS A 181 5.22 22.96 -16.53
N VAL A 182 5.77 21.75 -16.66
CA VAL A 182 7.14 21.47 -16.24
C VAL A 182 8.11 21.78 -17.38
N ASN A 183 7.81 21.26 -18.57
CA ASN A 183 8.57 21.44 -19.81
C ASN A 183 7.60 21.66 -20.97
N SER A 184 8.11 21.98 -22.17
CA SER A 184 7.31 22.15 -23.40
C SER A 184 6.46 20.96 -23.83
N GLU A 185 6.60 19.81 -23.14
CA GLU A 185 5.95 18.54 -23.47
C GLU A 185 5.08 17.99 -22.31
N LEU A 186 5.16 18.53 -21.08
CA LEU A 186 4.55 17.90 -19.90
C LEU A 186 3.81 18.89 -18.98
N VAL A 187 2.54 18.57 -18.71
CA VAL A 187 1.70 19.25 -17.71
C VAL A 187 1.44 18.34 -16.52
N LEU A 188 1.67 18.87 -15.31
CA LEU A 188 1.31 18.22 -14.06
C LEU A 188 0.04 18.83 -13.48
N ILE A 189 -0.86 17.98 -12.98
CA ILE A 189 -2.11 18.38 -12.33
C ILE A 189 -2.18 17.71 -10.97
N GLY A 190 -2.26 18.52 -9.91
CA GLY A 190 -2.53 18.05 -8.56
C GLY A 190 -4.03 18.02 -8.29
N THR A 191 -4.56 16.89 -7.82
CA THR A 191 -5.99 16.75 -7.50
C THR A 191 -6.28 16.86 -6.00
N LEU A 192 -7.54 17.14 -5.64
CA LEU A 192 -7.97 17.16 -4.23
C LEU A 192 -7.74 15.80 -3.54
N CYS A 193 -7.87 14.68 -4.26
CA CYS A 193 -7.57 13.33 -3.73
C CYS A 193 -6.08 13.08 -3.45
N GLY A 194 -5.20 14.06 -3.69
CA GLY A 194 -3.75 13.92 -3.43
C GLY A 194 -3.04 13.06 -4.47
N THR A 195 -3.63 12.91 -5.65
CA THR A 195 -2.99 12.28 -6.80
C THR A 195 -2.37 13.35 -7.69
N LEU A 196 -1.17 13.06 -8.21
CA LEU A 196 -0.51 13.87 -9.22
C LEU A 196 -0.70 13.19 -10.57
N LEU A 197 -1.32 13.89 -11.51
CA LEU A 197 -1.52 13.45 -12.88
C LEU A 197 -0.46 14.13 -13.77
N GLY A 198 0.10 13.37 -14.71
CA GLY A 198 1.01 13.89 -15.73
C GLY A 198 0.42 13.69 -17.11
N PHE A 199 0.35 14.76 -17.89
CA PHE A 199 -0.14 14.78 -19.26
C PHE A 199 0.97 15.17 -20.21
N SER A 200 1.16 14.38 -21.26
CA SER A 200 2.00 14.77 -22.40
C SER A 200 1.17 15.63 -23.35
N ILE A 201 1.72 16.76 -23.79
CA ILE A 201 1.06 17.73 -24.68
C ILE A 201 0.88 17.11 -26.08
N ASP A 202 1.87 16.37 -26.56
CA ASP A 202 1.87 15.78 -27.91
C ASP A 202 1.04 14.49 -27.99
N ASP A 203 1.15 13.62 -26.97
CA ASP A 203 0.51 12.31 -27.02
C ASP A 203 -0.99 12.36 -26.64
N ARG A 204 -1.51 13.45 -26.07
CA ARG A 204 -2.91 13.61 -25.59
C ARG A 204 -3.46 12.44 -24.72
N TYR A 205 -2.63 11.48 -24.34
CA TYR A 205 -2.97 10.28 -23.58
C TYR A 205 -2.23 10.27 -22.23
N MET A 206 -2.91 9.71 -21.22
CA MET A 206 -2.31 9.33 -19.93
C MET A 206 -1.29 8.19 -20.18
N LYS A 207 0.02 8.47 -20.16
CA LYS A 207 1.02 7.39 -20.04
C LYS A 207 1.06 6.91 -18.59
N LEU A 208 0.16 5.98 -18.27
CA LEU A 208 0.21 5.17 -17.05
C LEU A 208 0.48 3.71 -17.42
N ASN A 209 1.69 3.44 -17.91
CA ASN A 209 2.18 2.07 -18.01
C ASN A 209 2.86 1.68 -16.70
N THR A 210 2.11 1.05 -15.80
CA THR A 210 2.67 0.27 -14.70
C THR A 210 3.02 -1.14 -15.17
N THR A 211 3.95 -1.29 -16.14
CA THR A 211 4.64 -2.56 -16.40
C THR A 211 5.97 -2.29 -17.11
N GLY A 212 7.08 -2.40 -16.35
CA GLY A 212 8.41 -2.69 -16.89
C GLY A 212 9.43 -1.55 -16.87
N GLY A 213 10.51 -1.75 -16.10
CA GLY A 213 11.83 -1.18 -16.38
C GLY A 213 12.03 0.33 -16.22
N PRO A 214 13.28 0.82 -16.16
CA PRO A 214 13.59 2.10 -15.54
C PRO A 214 13.56 3.24 -16.56
N GLU A 215 12.46 3.99 -16.60
CA GLU A 215 12.47 5.41 -16.94
C GLU A 215 11.24 6.10 -16.30
N ILE A 216 11.54 7.15 -15.54
CA ILE A 216 10.74 7.91 -14.57
C ILE A 216 9.52 8.58 -15.28
N MET A 217 8.28 8.68 -14.77
CA MET A 217 7.80 9.15 -13.47
C MET A 217 6.70 8.26 -12.87
N LYS A 218 6.92 7.89 -11.61
CA LYS A 218 5.94 7.28 -10.72
C LYS A 218 4.75 8.22 -10.52
N CYS A 219 3.55 7.66 -10.49
CA CYS A 219 2.42 8.25 -9.79
C CYS A 219 2.85 8.48 -8.32
N LEU A 220 3.31 9.70 -7.99
CA LEU A 220 3.63 10.09 -6.63
C LEU A 220 2.32 10.34 -5.89
N VAL A 221 1.63 9.25 -5.54
CA VAL A 221 0.78 9.27 -4.36
C VAL A 221 1.76 9.30 -3.19
N PHE A 222 1.93 10.47 -2.55
CA PHE A 222 2.56 10.52 -1.23
C PHE A 222 1.69 9.71 -0.26
N ARG A 223 2.04 8.44 -0.08
CA ARG A 223 1.41 7.45 0.80
C ARG A 223 2.34 7.04 1.94
#